data_AF-A0A2V6FQX9-F1
#
_entry.id   AF-A0A2V6FQX9-F1
#
_cell.length_a   1.000
_cell.length_b   1.000
_cell.length_c   1.000
_cell.angle_alpha   90.00
_cell.angle_beta   90.00
_cell.angle_gamma   90.00
#
_symmetry.space_group_name_H-M   'P 1'
#
loop_
_entity.id
_entity.type
_entity.pdbx_description
1 polymer ?
#
loop_
_entity_poly.entity_id
_entity_poly.type
_entity_poly.pdbx_seq_one_letter_code
_entity_poly.pdbx_strand_id
1 'polypeptide(L)'
;MNAEKRSIIREIERLHARRESLNITAVKRNHPDLIKRVYRVRPFWGWKRALEDAGLDYSTINTELLDYVDCKICGQDFGALAYHLISQHQVTAEEYREEYPGAEVVCEIIRVGIAHRRQRHRPPIPHWEDIWTPEYALDRMAELHRQRFPMNWQWVKDNESALSDKAISYFGSWDKARRHIGLDPRRIRLFRPTWRGVSPWRRAEKPAIVAELRRRSSADEPLSWKKIVREEFGPALLNRAVKLYGSWSCALSAAGLDPFNGARSPWGDAEAADTLCEIKRRKRMGASLRYHKVASEKWGQPLLNQGTALFGSWGEALSAVGIEPQGGRTLWADASKATILAELRRRKRFGASLRASHVAKEKHGRALRDRVAALFGTWTAALHTAGIEPIKEDSPWKHGSRTAILAEIRRRDGAGEIARDNTGGANEMGRAVN
;
A
#
# COMPACT_ATOMS: atom_id res chain seq x y z
N MET A 1 -24.10 50.76 -7.11
CA MET A 1 -24.93 49.59 -7.41
C MET A 1 -25.31 49.65 -8.89
N ASN A 2 -24.96 48.63 -9.69
CA ASN A 2 -25.20 48.62 -11.15
C ASN A 2 -26.73 48.68 -11.44
N ALA A 3 -27.14 49.34 -12.53
CA ALA A 3 -28.55 49.46 -12.94
C ALA A 3 -29.23 48.09 -13.06
N GLU A 4 -28.50 47.08 -13.56
CA GLU A 4 -28.97 45.70 -13.65
C GLU A 4 -29.30 45.10 -12.28
N LYS A 5 -28.45 45.31 -11.26
CA LYS A 5 -28.72 44.84 -9.88
C LYS A 5 -29.98 45.47 -9.31
N ARG A 6 -30.19 46.78 -9.52
CA ARG A 6 -31.40 47.48 -9.06
C ARG A 6 -32.66 46.95 -9.74
N SER A 7 -32.58 46.64 -11.04
CA SER A 7 -33.68 46.04 -11.78
C SER A 7 -34.02 44.65 -11.25
N ILE A 8 -33.01 43.81 -10.97
CA ILE A 8 -33.19 42.49 -10.37
C ILE A 8 -33.82 42.59 -8.98
N ILE A 9 -33.33 43.48 -8.10
CA ILE A 9 -33.87 43.67 -6.76
C ILE A 9 -35.36 44.04 -6.80
N ARG A 10 -35.76 45.01 -7.64
CA ARG A 10 -37.18 45.37 -7.83
C ARG A 10 -38.04 44.25 -8.39
N GLU A 11 -37.45 43.31 -9.11
CA GLU A 11 -38.15 42.13 -9.61
C GLU A 11 -38.37 41.14 -8.48
N ILE A 12 -37.34 40.85 -7.69
CA ILE A 12 -37.42 40.02 -6.47
C ILE A 12 -38.46 40.59 -5.49
N GLU A 13 -38.43 41.89 -5.21
CA GLU A 13 -39.40 42.56 -4.33
C GLU A 13 -40.84 42.40 -4.84
N ARG A 14 -41.06 42.50 -6.16
CA ARG A 14 -42.39 42.28 -6.76
C ARG A 14 -42.87 40.84 -6.63
N LEU A 15 -41.99 39.87 -6.84
CA LEU A 15 -42.32 38.44 -6.66
C LEU A 15 -42.63 38.14 -5.18
N HIS A 16 -41.84 38.69 -4.26
CA HIS A 16 -42.07 38.56 -2.83
C HIS A 16 -43.41 39.18 -2.40
N ALA A 17 -43.76 40.36 -2.91
CA ALA A 17 -45.04 41.02 -2.64
C ALA A 17 -46.25 40.20 -3.10
N ARG A 18 -46.08 39.37 -4.15
CA ARG A 18 -47.09 38.43 -4.63
C ARG A 18 -47.10 37.09 -3.88
N ARG A 19 -46.23 36.93 -2.89
CA ARG A 19 -46.01 35.68 -2.13
C ARG A 19 -45.62 34.49 -3.01
N GLU A 20 -44.98 34.75 -4.15
CA GLU A 20 -44.41 33.70 -4.98
C GLU A 20 -43.26 33.01 -4.23
N SER A 21 -43.04 31.72 -4.51
CA SER A 21 -41.97 30.94 -3.90
C SER A 21 -40.61 31.36 -4.44
N LEU A 22 -39.71 31.75 -3.55
CA LEU A 22 -38.41 32.34 -3.88
C LEU A 22 -37.22 31.43 -3.58
N ASN A 23 -37.44 30.15 -3.25
CA ASN A 23 -36.35 29.18 -3.23
C ASN A 23 -35.83 28.91 -4.66
N ILE A 24 -34.56 28.49 -4.76
CA ILE A 24 -33.83 28.40 -6.02
C ILE A 24 -34.55 27.52 -7.04
N THR A 25 -35.10 26.38 -6.62
CA THR A 25 -35.80 25.46 -7.54
C THR A 25 -37.08 26.07 -8.10
N ALA A 26 -37.91 26.69 -7.26
CA ALA A 26 -39.14 27.35 -7.69
C ALA A 26 -38.86 28.52 -8.65
N VAL A 27 -37.89 29.37 -8.34
CA VAL A 27 -37.51 30.49 -9.21
C VAL A 27 -36.88 29.99 -10.51
N LYS A 28 -36.09 28.92 -10.49
CA LYS A 28 -35.53 28.33 -11.70
C LYS A 28 -36.62 27.77 -12.62
N ARG A 29 -37.70 27.22 -12.06
CA ARG A 29 -38.86 26.72 -12.81
C ARG A 29 -39.69 27.86 -13.39
N ASN A 30 -40.08 28.82 -12.55
CA ASN A 30 -41.07 29.84 -12.90
C ASN A 30 -40.44 31.08 -13.55
N HIS A 31 -39.20 31.41 -13.20
CA HIS A 31 -38.47 32.62 -13.62
C HIS A 31 -37.01 32.32 -14.02
N PRO A 32 -36.76 31.42 -15.00
CA PRO A 32 -35.42 30.96 -15.37
C PRO A 32 -34.49 32.10 -15.84
N ASP A 33 -35.03 33.17 -16.42
CA ASP A 33 -34.21 34.28 -16.91
C ASP A 33 -33.78 35.21 -15.78
N LEU A 34 -34.60 35.35 -14.72
CA LEU A 34 -34.22 36.07 -13.51
C LEU A 34 -33.03 35.38 -12.82
N ILE A 35 -33.08 34.05 -12.67
CA ILE A 35 -31.99 33.32 -12.02
C ILE A 35 -30.71 33.36 -12.87
N LYS A 36 -30.80 33.22 -14.20
CA LYS A 36 -29.64 33.38 -15.10
C LYS A 36 -29.00 34.77 -14.98
N ARG A 37 -29.81 35.83 -14.90
CA ARG A 37 -29.34 37.21 -14.71
C ARG A 37 -28.60 37.36 -13.39
N VAL A 38 -29.16 36.88 -12.29
CA VAL A 38 -28.51 36.93 -10.95
C VAL A 38 -27.13 36.27 -10.97
N TYR A 39 -27.02 35.06 -11.51
CA TYR A 39 -25.77 34.28 -11.52
C TYR A 39 -24.73 34.81 -12.53
N ARG A 40 -25.13 35.68 -13.47
CA ARG A 40 -24.22 36.35 -14.42
C ARG A 40 -23.50 37.55 -13.80
N VAL A 41 -24.07 38.17 -12.77
CA VAL A 41 -23.48 39.37 -12.14
C VAL A 41 -22.09 39.08 -11.57
N ARG A 42 -21.15 40.02 -11.75
CA ARG A 42 -19.77 39.97 -11.25
C ARG A 42 -19.40 41.19 -10.40
N PRO A 43 -18.63 41.06 -9.30
CA PRO A 43 -18.22 39.81 -8.63
C PRO A 43 -19.42 38.93 -8.28
N PHE A 44 -19.21 37.61 -8.18
CA PHE A 44 -20.31 36.64 -8.03
C PHE A 44 -21.28 37.07 -6.93
N TRP A 45 -22.55 37.24 -7.31
CA TRP A 45 -23.58 37.73 -6.42
C TRP A 45 -24.27 36.57 -5.70
N GLY A 46 -24.85 35.65 -6.47
CA GLY A 46 -25.59 34.51 -5.95
C GLY A 46 -27.04 34.87 -5.57
N TRP A 47 -27.90 33.87 -5.46
CA TRP A 47 -29.32 34.06 -5.16
C TRP A 47 -29.55 34.50 -3.72
N LYS A 48 -28.94 33.82 -2.74
CA LYS A 48 -29.05 34.18 -1.32
C LYS A 48 -28.71 35.65 -1.08
N ARG A 49 -27.63 36.14 -1.68
CA ARG A 49 -27.23 37.54 -1.52
C ARG A 49 -28.13 38.51 -2.30
N ALA A 50 -28.72 38.08 -3.40
CA ALA A 50 -29.70 38.89 -4.11
C ALA A 50 -30.96 39.10 -3.28
N LEU A 51 -31.39 38.08 -2.52
CA LEU A 51 -32.46 38.21 -1.52
C LEU A 51 -32.04 39.14 -0.37
N GLU A 52 -30.85 38.95 0.21
CA GLU A 52 -30.33 39.82 1.29
C GLU A 52 -30.25 41.29 0.86
N ASP A 53 -29.75 41.57 -0.35
CA ASP A 53 -29.68 42.93 -0.91
C ASP A 53 -31.09 43.51 -1.22
N ALA A 54 -32.12 42.67 -1.36
CA ALA A 54 -33.52 43.05 -1.45
C ALA A 54 -34.22 43.15 -0.08
N GLY A 55 -33.48 42.99 1.02
CA GLY A 55 -34.02 43.05 2.38
C GLY A 55 -34.80 41.80 2.80
N LEU A 56 -34.62 40.68 2.10
CA LEU A 56 -35.28 39.41 2.39
C LEU A 56 -34.29 38.42 3.00
N ASP A 57 -34.71 37.73 4.06
CA ASP A 57 -33.94 36.61 4.62
C ASP A 57 -34.53 35.27 4.17
N TYR A 58 -33.66 34.28 3.99
CA TYR A 58 -34.07 32.95 3.53
C TYR A 58 -35.06 32.25 4.48
N SER A 59 -35.04 32.59 5.79
CA SER A 59 -36.01 32.04 6.74
C SER A 59 -37.42 32.61 6.59
N THR A 60 -37.56 33.72 5.85
CA THR A 60 -38.81 34.50 5.73
C THR A 60 -39.48 34.38 4.37
N ILE A 61 -38.78 33.82 3.37
CA ILE A 61 -39.33 33.65 2.04
C ILE A 61 -40.32 32.48 2.00
N ASN A 62 -41.26 32.55 1.04
CA ASN A 62 -42.06 31.40 0.70
C ASN A 62 -41.20 30.39 -0.08
N THR A 63 -41.32 29.11 0.25
CA THR A 63 -40.56 28.01 -0.39
C THR A 63 -41.52 26.93 -0.87
N GLU A 64 -41.29 26.41 -2.06
CA GLU A 64 -42.10 25.35 -2.66
C GLU A 64 -41.21 24.20 -3.14
N LEU A 65 -41.64 22.97 -2.83
CA LEU A 65 -41.08 21.74 -3.34
C LEU A 65 -42.20 20.92 -3.98
N LEU A 66 -41.98 20.46 -5.20
CA LEU A 66 -42.94 19.57 -5.87
C LEU A 66 -42.88 18.15 -5.31
N ASP A 67 -44.06 17.60 -5.02
CA ASP A 67 -44.26 16.20 -4.66
C ASP A 67 -44.43 15.28 -5.87
N TYR A 68 -44.47 15.84 -7.08
CA TYR A 68 -44.56 15.12 -8.34
C TYR A 68 -43.45 15.49 -9.34
N VAL A 69 -43.30 14.64 -10.35
CA VAL A 69 -42.55 14.86 -11.58
C VAL A 69 -43.37 14.29 -12.73
N ASP A 70 -43.47 15.04 -13.82
CA ASP A 70 -44.25 14.66 -14.98
C ASP A 70 -43.44 13.78 -15.94
N CYS A 71 -44.04 12.69 -16.43
CA CYS A 71 -43.44 11.85 -17.46
C CYS A 71 -43.51 12.57 -18.81
N LYS A 72 -42.37 12.82 -19.47
CA LYS A 72 -42.35 13.51 -20.78
C LYS A 72 -42.89 12.68 -21.93
N ILE A 73 -43.06 11.37 -21.74
CA ILE A 73 -43.63 10.46 -22.76
C ILE A 73 -45.17 10.47 -22.69
N CYS A 74 -45.76 10.39 -21.50
CA CYS A 74 -47.22 10.25 -21.34
C CYS A 74 -47.93 11.41 -20.61
N GLY A 75 -47.19 12.36 -20.04
CA GLY A 75 -47.72 13.54 -19.34
C GLY A 75 -48.34 13.28 -17.96
N GLN A 76 -48.22 12.06 -17.43
CA GLN A 76 -48.75 11.72 -16.10
C GLN A 76 -47.75 12.06 -14.98
N ASP A 77 -48.30 12.44 -13.83
CA ASP A 77 -47.55 12.87 -12.65
C ASP A 77 -47.25 11.71 -11.70
N PHE A 78 -45.99 11.60 -11.25
CA PHE A 78 -45.54 10.57 -10.32
C PHE A 78 -44.55 11.12 -9.30
N GLY A 79 -44.41 10.47 -8.13
CA GLY A 79 -43.31 10.78 -7.21
C GLY A 79 -41.94 10.31 -7.72
N ALA A 80 -41.89 9.18 -8.43
CA ALA A 80 -40.67 8.67 -9.05
C ALA A 80 -41.00 7.90 -10.34
N LEU A 81 -40.29 8.24 -11.42
CA LEU A 81 -40.52 7.70 -12.75
C LEU A 81 -39.82 6.36 -13.00
N ALA A 82 -38.84 5.96 -12.19
CA ALA A 82 -38.00 4.79 -12.48
C ALA A 82 -38.80 3.50 -12.77
N TYR A 83 -39.79 3.18 -11.94
CA TYR A 83 -40.64 2.00 -12.17
C TYR A 83 -41.66 2.22 -13.30
N HIS A 84 -42.20 3.43 -13.42
CA HIS A 84 -43.14 3.79 -14.46
C HIS A 84 -42.51 3.68 -15.87
N LEU A 85 -41.30 4.22 -16.06
CA LEU A 85 -40.56 4.17 -17.32
C LEU A 85 -40.30 2.73 -17.77
N ILE A 86 -39.86 1.87 -16.85
CA ILE A 86 -39.60 0.46 -17.16
C ILE A 86 -40.91 -0.28 -17.48
N SER A 87 -41.97 -0.07 -16.69
CA SER A 87 -43.20 -0.85 -16.83
C SER A 87 -44.12 -0.41 -17.98
N GLN A 88 -44.20 0.90 -18.27
CA GLN A 88 -45.11 1.46 -19.27
C GLN A 88 -44.42 1.81 -20.59
N HIS A 89 -43.14 2.17 -20.54
CA HIS A 89 -42.40 2.66 -21.71
C HIS A 89 -41.24 1.75 -22.10
N GLN A 90 -40.91 0.73 -21.29
CA GLN A 90 -39.78 -0.18 -21.51
C GLN A 90 -38.44 0.54 -21.71
N VAL A 91 -38.30 1.75 -21.15
CA VAL A 91 -37.06 2.52 -21.17
C VAL A 91 -36.47 2.59 -19.76
N THR A 92 -35.14 2.55 -19.69
CA THR A 92 -34.42 2.78 -18.45
C THR A 92 -34.37 4.28 -18.13
N ALA A 93 -34.07 4.62 -16.87
CA ALA A 93 -33.91 6.01 -16.48
C ALA A 93 -32.68 6.67 -17.17
N GLU A 94 -31.68 5.86 -17.55
CA GLU A 94 -30.51 6.30 -18.30
C GLU A 94 -30.91 6.71 -19.72
N GLU A 95 -31.56 5.82 -20.47
CA GLU A 95 -32.05 6.08 -21.83
C GLU A 95 -33.03 7.26 -21.85
N TYR A 96 -33.93 7.34 -20.87
CA TYR A 96 -34.86 8.46 -20.74
C TYR A 96 -34.15 9.82 -20.57
N ARG A 97 -33.03 9.87 -19.84
CA ARG A 97 -32.24 11.10 -19.68
C ARG A 97 -31.44 11.45 -20.93
N GLU A 98 -31.11 10.48 -21.77
CA GLU A 98 -30.47 10.72 -23.07
C GLU A 98 -31.46 11.36 -24.05
N GLU A 99 -32.70 10.85 -24.08
CA GLU A 99 -33.77 11.37 -24.93
C GLU A 99 -34.33 12.73 -24.44
N TYR A 100 -34.43 12.90 -23.12
CA TYR A 100 -34.88 14.14 -22.47
C TYR A 100 -33.78 14.70 -21.54
N PRO A 101 -32.76 15.39 -22.09
CA PRO A 101 -31.69 15.96 -21.29
C PRO A 101 -32.20 16.91 -20.21
N GLY A 102 -31.89 16.60 -18.96
CA GLY A 102 -32.31 17.39 -17.79
C GLY A 102 -33.70 17.07 -17.25
N ALA A 103 -34.40 16.07 -17.81
CA ALA A 103 -35.62 15.56 -17.21
C ALA A 103 -35.30 14.91 -15.85
N GLU A 104 -36.05 15.33 -14.83
CA GLU A 104 -35.97 14.76 -13.51
C GLU A 104 -36.75 13.43 -13.50
N VAL A 105 -36.27 12.46 -12.73
CA VAL A 105 -36.91 11.13 -12.60
C VAL A 105 -37.50 10.90 -11.21
N VAL A 106 -37.29 11.83 -10.29
CA VAL A 106 -37.77 11.77 -8.90
C VAL A 106 -38.16 13.18 -8.49
N CYS A 107 -39.31 13.32 -7.83
CA CYS A 107 -39.82 14.60 -7.36
C CYS A 107 -38.93 15.23 -6.29
N GLU A 108 -39.13 16.52 -6.08
CA GLU A 108 -38.31 17.35 -5.19
C GLU A 108 -38.40 16.87 -3.72
N ILE A 109 -39.60 16.56 -3.22
CA ILE A 109 -39.78 16.08 -1.84
C ILE A 109 -39.04 14.77 -1.58
N ILE A 110 -39.07 13.80 -2.50
CA ILE A 110 -38.35 12.53 -2.32
C ILE A 110 -36.84 12.77 -2.33
N ARG A 111 -36.34 13.68 -3.19
CA ARG A 111 -34.91 14.05 -3.23
C ARG A 111 -34.44 14.64 -1.90
N VAL A 112 -35.25 15.50 -1.28
CA VAL A 112 -35.00 16.03 0.07
C VAL A 112 -34.89 14.92 1.09
N GLY A 113 -35.86 13.99 1.11
CA GLY A 113 -35.86 12.85 2.01
C GLY A 113 -34.61 11.96 1.90
N ILE A 114 -34.10 11.75 0.69
CA ILE A 114 -32.86 10.99 0.45
C ILE A 114 -31.63 11.78 0.93
N ALA A 115 -31.61 13.10 0.72
CA ALA A 115 -30.48 13.95 1.11
C ALA A 115 -30.29 13.99 2.63
N HIS A 116 -31.36 14.19 3.40
CA HIS A 116 -31.28 14.22 4.87
C HIS A 116 -30.76 12.92 5.47
N ARG A 117 -31.19 11.75 4.95
CA ARG A 117 -30.70 10.44 5.45
C ARG A 117 -29.20 10.23 5.25
N ARG A 118 -28.60 10.91 4.27
CA ARG A 118 -27.17 10.78 3.95
C ARG A 118 -26.29 11.78 4.69
N GLN A 119 -26.87 12.70 5.46
CA GLN A 119 -26.11 13.73 6.17
C GLN A 119 -25.45 13.13 7.42
N ARG A 120 -24.14 12.86 7.34
CA ARG A 120 -23.37 12.23 8.42
C ARG A 120 -22.75 13.21 9.41
N HIS A 121 -22.57 14.47 9.00
CA HIS A 121 -21.90 15.49 9.79
C HIS A 121 -22.72 16.78 9.82
N ARG A 122 -22.66 17.48 10.96
CA ARG A 122 -23.25 18.82 11.10
C ARG A 122 -22.41 19.80 10.27
N PRO A 123 -22.98 20.47 9.27
CA PRO A 123 -22.22 21.35 8.41
C PRO A 123 -21.84 22.65 9.15
N PRO A 124 -20.70 23.28 8.82
CA PRO A 124 -20.27 24.59 9.34
C PRO A 124 -21.33 25.68 9.26
N ILE A 125 -22.10 25.72 8.17
CA ILE A 125 -23.23 26.64 7.99
C ILE A 125 -24.49 25.80 7.79
N PRO A 126 -25.63 26.13 8.42
CA PRO A 126 -26.90 25.47 8.12
C PRO A 126 -27.21 25.46 6.62
N HIS A 127 -27.92 24.44 6.18
CA HIS A 127 -28.50 24.47 4.83
C HIS A 127 -29.70 25.40 4.85
N TRP A 128 -29.79 26.29 3.87
CA TRP A 128 -30.99 27.11 3.63
C TRP A 128 -31.79 26.63 2.41
N GLU A 129 -31.24 25.68 1.66
CA GLU A 129 -31.95 24.94 0.62
C GLU A 129 -31.93 23.46 0.97
N ASP A 130 -33.08 22.82 0.81
CA ASP A 130 -33.25 21.39 1.05
C ASP A 130 -32.70 20.54 -0.10
N ILE A 131 -32.63 21.12 -1.30
CA ILE A 131 -32.20 20.44 -2.51
C ILE A 131 -30.85 20.96 -2.99
N TRP A 132 -29.95 20.02 -3.28
CA TRP A 132 -28.75 20.31 -4.03
C TRP A 132 -29.06 20.58 -5.49
N THR A 133 -28.84 21.82 -5.92
CA THR A 133 -28.81 22.27 -7.32
C THR A 133 -27.42 22.80 -7.67
N PRO A 134 -27.04 22.88 -8.95
CA PRO A 134 -25.81 23.55 -9.37
C PRO A 134 -25.73 24.98 -8.84
N GLU A 135 -26.85 25.71 -8.89
CA GLU A 135 -27.00 27.07 -8.39
C GLU A 135 -26.72 27.14 -6.88
N TYR A 136 -27.40 26.31 -6.09
CA TYR A 136 -27.20 26.26 -4.63
C TYR A 136 -25.77 25.88 -4.25
N ALA A 137 -25.13 24.97 -4.98
CA ALA A 137 -23.73 24.62 -4.73
C ALA A 137 -22.80 25.85 -4.88
N LEU A 138 -23.02 26.68 -5.90
CA LEU A 138 -22.25 27.91 -6.09
C LEU A 138 -22.55 28.94 -5.00
N ASP A 139 -23.83 29.14 -4.65
CA ASP A 139 -24.25 30.04 -3.57
C ASP A 139 -23.63 29.65 -2.24
N ARG A 140 -23.65 28.35 -1.92
CA ARG A 140 -23.05 27.80 -0.70
C ARG A 140 -21.54 28.00 -0.68
N MET A 141 -20.86 27.76 -1.79
CA MET A 141 -19.42 28.03 -1.91
C MET A 141 -19.09 29.52 -1.72
N ALA A 142 -19.91 30.41 -2.29
CA ALA A 142 -19.72 31.85 -2.17
C ALA A 142 -19.98 32.35 -0.75
N GLU A 143 -20.97 31.78 -0.06
CA GLU A 143 -21.26 32.06 1.35
C GLU A 143 -20.11 31.62 2.26
N LEU A 144 -19.63 30.37 2.10
CA LEU A 144 -18.48 29.85 2.85
C LEU A 144 -17.26 30.76 2.68
N HIS A 145 -16.97 31.17 1.44
CA HIS A 145 -15.88 32.09 1.16
C HIS A 145 -16.08 33.47 1.81
N ARG A 146 -17.31 33.99 1.82
CA ARG A 146 -17.64 35.30 2.42
C ARG A 146 -17.47 35.29 3.94
N GLN A 147 -17.88 34.20 4.59
CA GLN A 147 -17.66 33.97 6.01
C GLN A 147 -16.20 33.58 6.34
N ARG A 148 -15.30 33.63 5.35
CA ARG A 148 -13.86 33.37 5.48
C ARG A 148 -13.50 31.92 5.85
N PHE A 149 -14.37 30.96 5.56
CA PHE A 149 -14.04 29.56 5.69
C PHE A 149 -12.97 29.12 4.67
N PRO A 150 -12.10 28.16 5.00
CA PRO A 150 -11.06 27.69 4.08
C PRO A 150 -11.63 26.99 2.83
N MET A 151 -11.52 27.61 1.65
CA MET A 151 -11.99 27.04 0.37
C MET A 151 -10.98 26.10 -0.31
N ASN A 152 -10.08 25.50 0.48
CA ASN A 152 -9.16 24.48 -0.02
C ASN A 152 -9.84 23.09 -0.02
N TRP A 153 -9.40 22.22 -0.93
CA TRP A 153 -10.03 20.91 -1.14
C TRP A 153 -10.10 20.05 0.12
N GLN A 154 -9.03 20.04 0.92
CA GLN A 154 -8.96 19.18 2.10
C GLN A 154 -10.00 19.59 3.15
N TRP A 155 -10.06 20.88 3.46
CA TRP A 155 -11.02 21.38 4.45
C TRP A 155 -12.47 21.13 4.03
N VAL A 156 -12.81 21.39 2.75
CA VAL A 156 -14.18 21.16 2.26
C VAL A 156 -14.49 19.67 2.26
N LYS A 157 -13.56 18.79 1.89
CA LYS A 157 -13.79 17.35 1.94
C LYS A 157 -14.08 16.85 3.37
N ASP A 158 -13.37 17.40 4.35
CA ASP A 158 -13.48 16.96 5.74
C ASP A 158 -14.72 17.55 6.45
N ASN A 159 -15.17 18.74 6.07
CA ASN A 159 -16.26 19.46 6.76
C ASN A 159 -17.56 19.58 5.95
N GLU A 160 -17.47 19.51 4.62
CA GLU A 160 -18.53 19.80 3.64
C GLU A 160 -18.47 18.78 2.47
N SER A 161 -18.35 17.49 2.79
CA SER A 161 -18.17 16.41 1.80
C SER A 161 -19.28 16.39 0.74
N ALA A 162 -20.53 16.58 1.16
CA ALA A 162 -21.68 16.68 0.27
C ALA A 162 -21.54 17.83 -0.74
N LEU A 163 -21.02 18.99 -0.32
CA LEU A 163 -20.75 20.11 -1.22
C LEU A 163 -19.67 19.75 -2.23
N SER A 164 -18.56 19.14 -1.79
CA SER A 164 -17.48 18.76 -2.70
C SER A 164 -17.92 17.75 -3.75
N ASP A 165 -18.68 16.73 -3.35
CA ASP A 165 -19.16 15.67 -4.25
C ASP A 165 -20.14 16.25 -5.28
N LYS A 166 -21.07 17.09 -4.83
CA LYS A 166 -22.05 17.75 -5.72
C LYS A 166 -21.39 18.76 -6.64
N ALA A 167 -20.45 19.57 -6.16
CA ALA A 167 -19.72 20.52 -7.00
C ALA A 167 -18.88 19.81 -8.08
N ILE A 168 -18.25 18.67 -7.76
CA ILE A 168 -17.56 17.86 -8.77
C ILE A 168 -18.56 17.27 -9.77
N SER A 169 -19.67 16.72 -9.30
CA SER A 169 -20.70 16.14 -10.16
C SER A 169 -21.29 17.17 -11.14
N TYR A 170 -21.60 18.38 -10.68
CA TYR A 170 -22.22 19.41 -11.53
C TYR A 170 -21.25 20.14 -12.45
N PHE A 171 -20.02 20.41 -12.00
CA PHE A 171 -19.07 21.26 -12.73
C PHE A 171 -17.85 20.49 -13.27
N GLY A 172 -17.80 19.17 -13.05
CA GLY A 172 -16.72 18.27 -13.42
C GLY A 172 -15.44 18.39 -12.58
N SER A 173 -15.20 19.52 -11.90
CA SER A 173 -14.08 19.67 -10.97
C SER A 173 -14.29 20.80 -9.96
N TRP A 174 -13.68 20.67 -8.78
CA TRP A 174 -13.68 21.71 -7.75
C TRP A 174 -13.09 23.05 -8.25
N ASP A 175 -12.07 22.99 -9.11
CA ASP A 175 -11.44 24.19 -9.69
C ASP A 175 -12.36 24.93 -10.66
N LYS A 176 -13.13 24.19 -11.46
CA LYS A 176 -14.15 24.78 -12.34
C LYS A 176 -15.23 25.47 -11.50
N ALA A 177 -15.76 24.81 -10.47
CA ALA A 177 -16.75 25.39 -9.57
C ALA A 177 -16.25 26.69 -8.90
N ARG A 178 -14.99 26.73 -8.43
CA ARG A 178 -14.38 27.96 -7.88
C ARG A 178 -14.32 29.09 -8.90
N ARG A 179 -13.93 28.81 -10.14
CA ARG A 179 -13.90 29.83 -11.20
C ARG A 179 -15.29 30.44 -11.46
N HIS A 180 -16.38 29.67 -11.33
CA HIS A 180 -17.74 30.20 -11.49
C HIS A 180 -18.08 31.30 -10.48
N ILE A 181 -17.60 31.19 -9.24
CA ILE A 181 -17.81 32.22 -8.21
C ILE A 181 -16.72 33.31 -8.20
N GLY A 182 -15.90 33.40 -9.27
CA GLY A 182 -14.85 34.41 -9.40
C GLY A 182 -13.63 34.17 -8.51
N LEU A 183 -13.52 32.97 -7.95
CA LEU A 183 -12.42 32.57 -7.08
C LEU A 183 -11.30 31.97 -7.92
N ASP A 184 -10.11 32.58 -7.86
CA ASP A 184 -8.92 32.02 -8.53
C ASP A 184 -8.41 30.80 -7.74
N PRO A 185 -8.50 29.57 -8.32
CA PRO A 185 -8.03 28.37 -7.66
C PRO A 185 -6.55 28.45 -7.29
N ARG A 186 -5.73 29.19 -8.07
CA ARG A 186 -4.30 29.37 -7.77
C ARG A 186 -4.13 30.20 -6.50
N ARG A 187 -4.86 31.32 -6.37
CA ARG A 187 -4.84 32.18 -5.17
C ARG A 187 -5.44 31.51 -3.93
N ILE A 188 -6.39 30.59 -4.08
CA ILE A 188 -7.01 29.87 -2.94
C ILE A 188 -6.25 28.62 -2.55
N ARG A 189 -5.60 27.94 -3.50
CA ARG A 189 -4.51 27.02 -3.17
C ARG A 189 -3.42 27.75 -2.36
N LEU A 190 -3.33 29.09 -2.51
CA LEU A 190 -2.48 29.99 -1.74
C LEU A 190 -3.18 30.65 -0.52
N PHE A 191 -4.45 30.34 -0.18
CA PHE A 191 -5.00 30.64 1.15
C PHE A 191 -4.24 29.76 2.12
N ARG A 192 -3.13 30.32 2.61
CA ARG A 192 -2.23 29.71 3.57
C ARG A 192 -3.02 29.53 4.87
N PRO A 193 -3.34 28.29 5.30
CA PRO A 193 -3.13 28.05 6.72
C PRO A 193 -1.66 28.41 6.95
N THR A 194 -1.30 29.05 8.05
CA THR A 194 0.09 29.42 8.35
C THR A 194 1.04 28.23 8.18
N TRP A 195 1.54 28.06 6.97
CA TRP A 195 2.49 27.06 6.51
C TRP A 195 3.40 27.79 5.54
N ARG A 196 4.62 28.09 5.95
CA ARG A 196 5.73 28.07 5.00
C ARG A 196 5.82 26.60 4.55
N GLY A 197 5.23 26.18 3.42
CA GLY A 197 5.06 24.71 3.30
C GLY A 197 4.46 24.10 2.04
N VAL A 198 5.09 24.31 0.88
CA VAL A 198 5.27 23.12 0.02
C VAL A 198 6.53 22.44 0.54
N SER A 199 6.38 21.34 1.28
CA SER A 199 7.54 20.55 1.69
C SER A 199 8.38 20.24 0.43
N PRO A 200 9.69 20.53 0.44
CA PRO A 200 10.58 20.20 -0.69
C PRO A 200 10.50 18.72 -1.09
N TRP A 201 10.13 17.86 -0.13
CA TRP A 201 10.10 16.41 -0.26
C TRP A 201 8.84 15.87 -0.95
N ARG A 202 7.79 16.69 -1.13
CA ARG A 202 6.52 16.24 -1.72
C ARG A 202 6.70 15.63 -3.12
N ARG A 203 7.60 16.20 -3.91
CA ARG A 203 7.91 15.77 -5.29
C ARG A 203 9.36 15.31 -5.47
N ALA A 204 10.13 15.22 -4.38
CA ALA A 204 11.53 14.82 -4.46
C ALA A 204 11.66 13.42 -5.08
N GLU A 205 12.65 13.27 -5.95
CA GLU A 205 13.03 12.00 -6.55
C GLU A 205 14.11 11.30 -5.72
N LYS A 206 14.42 10.05 -6.07
CA LYS A 206 15.43 9.23 -5.37
C LYS A 206 16.76 9.99 -5.13
N PRO A 207 17.37 10.66 -6.12
CA PRO A 207 18.64 11.38 -5.92
C PRO A 207 18.55 12.51 -4.88
N ALA A 208 17.42 13.25 -4.85
CA ALA A 208 17.23 14.36 -3.92
C ALA A 208 17.12 13.88 -2.46
N ILE A 209 16.48 12.74 -2.23
CA ILE A 209 16.43 12.12 -0.90
C ILE A 209 17.83 11.68 -0.46
N VAL A 210 18.59 11.03 -1.34
CA VAL A 210 19.97 10.60 -1.04
C VAL A 210 20.88 11.79 -0.73
N ALA A 211 20.78 12.87 -1.51
CA ALA A 211 21.55 14.09 -1.29
C ALA A 211 21.26 14.70 0.09
N GLU A 212 19.99 14.76 0.50
CA GLU A 212 19.63 15.28 1.82
C GLU A 212 20.13 14.40 2.96
N LEU A 213 20.02 13.08 2.85
CA LEU A 213 20.53 12.17 3.88
C LEU A 213 22.04 12.32 4.06
N ARG A 214 22.79 12.46 2.96
CA ARG A 214 24.24 12.73 2.99
C ARG A 214 24.56 14.09 3.59
N ARG A 215 23.82 15.14 3.22
CA ARG A 215 23.98 16.49 3.79
C ARG A 215 23.77 16.46 5.30
N ARG A 216 22.68 15.84 5.77
CA ARG A 216 22.37 15.66 7.20
C ARG A 216 23.48 14.92 7.93
N SER A 217 23.98 13.83 7.35
CA SER A 217 25.11 13.10 7.92
C SER A 217 26.39 13.95 7.99
N SER A 218 26.63 14.79 7.00
CA SER A 218 27.84 15.65 6.94
C SER A 218 27.75 16.85 7.89
N ALA A 219 26.54 17.28 8.22
CA ALA A 219 26.25 18.35 9.17
C ALA A 219 26.07 17.85 10.62
N ASP A 220 26.33 16.57 10.88
CA ASP A 220 26.06 15.88 12.16
C ASP A 220 24.61 16.08 12.68
N GLU A 221 23.68 16.21 11.74
CA GLU A 221 22.26 16.37 12.03
C GLU A 221 21.60 15.01 12.33
N PRO A 222 20.56 14.99 13.16
CA PRO A 222 20.00 13.75 13.66
C PRO A 222 19.31 12.92 12.56
N LEU A 223 19.86 11.76 12.21
CA LEU A 223 19.26 10.81 11.25
C LEU A 223 18.18 9.90 11.86
N SER A 224 17.92 10.04 13.17
CA SER A 224 16.93 9.26 13.88
C SER A 224 15.50 9.66 13.49
N TRP A 225 14.68 8.68 13.13
CA TRP A 225 13.25 8.85 12.80
C TRP A 225 12.51 9.72 13.84
N LYS A 226 12.71 9.46 15.13
CA LYS A 226 12.03 10.18 16.24
C LYS A 226 12.42 11.65 16.35
N LYS A 227 13.63 12.02 15.90
CA LYS A 227 14.08 13.41 15.89
C LYS A 227 13.58 14.11 14.63
N ILE A 228 13.73 13.47 13.46
CA ILE A 228 13.28 14.02 12.18
C ILE A 228 11.78 14.26 12.17
N VAL A 229 10.96 13.33 12.66
CA VAL A 229 9.49 13.48 12.63
C VAL A 229 8.96 14.72 13.35
N ARG A 230 9.76 15.31 14.26
CA ARG A 230 9.40 16.53 15.01
C ARG A 230 9.80 17.83 14.31
N GLU A 231 10.47 17.74 13.17
CA GLU A 231 10.90 18.90 12.39
C GLU A 231 9.85 19.36 11.37
N GLU A 232 9.93 20.62 10.95
CA GLU A 232 8.94 21.31 10.10
C GLU A 232 8.60 20.54 8.81
N PHE A 233 9.58 19.90 8.16
CA PHE A 233 9.38 19.06 6.96
C PHE A 233 9.78 17.60 7.14
N GLY A 234 10.07 17.19 8.37
CA GLY A 234 10.55 15.85 8.68
C GLY A 234 9.58 14.74 8.30
N PRO A 235 8.29 14.80 8.69
CA PRO A 235 7.32 13.77 8.29
C PRO A 235 7.22 13.60 6.76
N ALA A 236 7.34 14.69 6.00
CA ALA A 236 7.29 14.65 4.54
C ALA A 236 8.54 14.00 3.94
N LEU A 237 9.72 14.26 4.49
CA LEU A 237 10.97 13.58 4.12
C LEU A 237 10.88 12.07 4.39
N LEU A 238 10.49 11.71 5.61
CA LEU A 238 10.37 10.31 6.07
C LEU A 238 9.39 9.53 5.19
N ASN A 239 8.17 10.04 5.02
CA ASN A 239 7.15 9.38 4.21
C ASN A 239 7.55 9.27 2.74
N ARG A 240 8.22 10.28 2.18
CA ARG A 240 8.70 10.22 0.80
C ARG A 240 9.82 9.19 0.63
N ALA A 241 10.75 9.13 1.57
CA ALA A 241 11.84 8.17 1.57
C ALA A 241 11.32 6.73 1.66
N VAL A 242 10.41 6.45 2.60
CA VAL A 242 9.74 5.15 2.72
C VAL A 242 9.01 4.78 1.43
N LYS A 243 8.26 5.72 0.83
CA LYS A 243 7.55 5.46 -0.43
C LYS A 243 8.48 5.11 -1.60
N LEU A 244 9.65 5.73 -1.69
CA LEU A 244 10.58 5.53 -2.82
C LEU A 244 11.50 4.32 -2.64
N TYR A 245 11.83 3.97 -1.39
CA TYR A 245 12.83 2.95 -1.06
C TYR A 245 12.27 1.73 -0.33
N GLY A 246 10.97 1.74 0.02
CA GLY A 246 10.30 0.70 0.78
C GLY A 246 10.39 0.92 2.30
N SER A 247 11.58 1.24 2.81
CA SER A 247 11.80 1.55 4.23
C SER A 247 12.81 2.68 4.44
N TRP A 248 12.86 3.23 5.66
CA TRP A 248 13.85 4.25 6.03
C TRP A 248 15.28 3.70 5.98
N SER A 249 15.48 2.45 6.43
CA SER A 249 16.77 1.77 6.38
C SER A 249 17.26 1.56 4.95
N CYS A 250 16.34 1.31 4.01
CA CYS A 250 16.64 1.30 2.57
C CYS A 250 17.10 2.65 2.05
N ALA A 251 16.47 3.75 2.48
CA ALA A 251 16.88 5.09 2.06
C ALA A 251 18.28 5.44 2.59
N LEU A 252 18.57 5.14 3.86
CA LEU A 252 19.90 5.32 4.46
C LEU A 252 20.97 4.46 3.77
N SER A 253 20.67 3.18 3.51
CA SER A 253 21.58 2.26 2.81
C SER A 253 21.82 2.66 1.35
N ALA A 254 20.87 3.33 0.70
CA ALA A 254 21.04 3.91 -0.63
C ALA A 254 21.91 5.18 -0.59
N ALA A 255 21.86 5.93 0.51
CA ALA A 255 22.75 7.07 0.75
C ALA A 255 24.18 6.66 1.13
N GLY A 256 24.42 5.39 1.45
CA GLY A 256 25.71 4.86 1.90
C GLY A 256 25.91 4.99 3.41
N LEU A 257 24.84 5.30 4.16
CA LEU A 257 24.85 5.43 5.60
C LEU A 257 24.50 4.09 6.24
N ASP A 258 25.08 3.80 7.41
CA ASP A 258 24.73 2.61 8.18
C ASP A 258 23.44 2.87 9.00
N PRO A 259 22.30 2.27 8.64
CA PRO A 259 21.04 2.47 9.37
C PRO A 259 21.02 1.81 10.76
N PHE A 260 22.02 1.00 11.10
CA PHE A 260 22.03 0.11 12.25
C PHE A 260 23.09 0.45 13.30
N ASN A 261 23.74 1.61 13.20
CA ASN A 261 24.84 2.03 14.09
C ASN A 261 24.38 2.54 15.48
N GLY A 262 23.31 1.97 16.04
CA GLY A 262 22.73 2.38 17.34
C GLY A 262 23.23 1.58 18.55
N ALA A 263 22.99 2.13 19.75
CA ALA A 263 23.27 1.46 21.03
C ALA A 263 22.30 0.30 21.36
N ARG A 264 21.16 0.21 20.67
CA ARG A 264 20.18 -0.89 20.78
C ARG A 264 20.09 -1.66 19.47
N SER A 265 19.78 -2.96 19.56
CA SER A 265 19.54 -3.80 18.40
C SER A 265 18.39 -3.21 17.56
N PRO A 266 18.58 -3.00 16.25
CA PRO A 266 17.56 -2.45 15.37
C PRO A 266 16.52 -3.48 14.92
N TRP A 267 16.74 -4.77 15.22
CA TRP A 267 15.97 -5.89 14.66
C TRP A 267 14.71 -6.26 15.45
N GLY A 268 14.45 -5.62 16.60
CA GLY A 268 13.27 -5.91 17.41
C GLY A 268 11.96 -5.48 16.75
N ASP A 269 11.97 -4.36 16.02
CA ASP A 269 10.80 -3.79 15.34
C ASP A 269 11.00 -3.73 13.81
N ALA A 270 12.02 -4.43 13.27
CA ALA A 270 12.39 -4.32 11.87
C ALA A 270 11.36 -5.02 10.95
N GLU A 271 10.97 -4.36 9.87
CA GLU A 271 10.07 -4.93 8.89
C GLU A 271 10.81 -5.84 7.90
N ALA A 272 10.05 -6.59 7.09
CA ALA A 272 10.58 -7.43 6.02
C ALA A 272 11.53 -6.63 5.11
N ALA A 273 11.14 -5.40 4.74
CA ALA A 273 11.95 -4.53 3.89
C ALA A 273 13.32 -4.17 4.50
N ASP A 274 13.39 -3.94 5.81
CA ASP A 274 14.64 -3.61 6.51
C ASP A 274 15.60 -4.79 6.55
N THR A 275 15.08 -5.99 6.79
CA THR A 275 15.87 -7.23 6.78
C THR A 275 16.44 -7.50 5.39
N LEU A 276 15.63 -7.37 4.33
CA LEU A 276 16.09 -7.53 2.95
C LEU A 276 17.11 -6.44 2.55
N CYS A 277 16.94 -5.22 3.07
CA CYS A 277 17.88 -4.14 2.84
C CYS A 277 19.28 -4.46 3.36
N GLU A 278 19.35 -4.95 4.60
CA GLU A 278 20.63 -5.27 5.22
C GLU A 278 21.31 -6.44 4.52
N ILE A 279 20.57 -7.46 4.11
CA ILE A 279 21.12 -8.55 3.31
C ILE A 279 21.73 -8.01 2.01
N LYS A 280 21.04 -7.10 1.30
CA LYS A 280 21.56 -6.45 0.08
C LYS A 280 22.78 -5.58 0.39
N ARG A 281 22.79 -4.85 1.49
CA ARG A 281 23.93 -4.03 1.93
C ARG A 281 25.16 -4.90 2.22
N ARG A 282 25.00 -5.96 3.01
CA ARG A 282 26.06 -6.94 3.32
C ARG A 282 26.66 -7.55 2.06
N LYS A 283 25.81 -7.94 1.08
CA LYS A 283 26.27 -8.40 -0.23
C LYS A 283 27.12 -7.36 -0.97
N ARG A 284 26.65 -6.10 -1.03
CA ARG A 284 27.39 -5.00 -1.68
C ARG A 284 28.74 -4.73 -1.03
N MET A 285 28.83 -4.87 0.29
CA MET A 285 30.06 -4.65 1.05
C MET A 285 31.00 -5.87 1.07
N GLY A 286 30.62 -6.99 0.43
CA GLY A 286 31.39 -8.24 0.48
C GLY A 286 31.41 -8.90 1.87
N ALA A 287 30.50 -8.51 2.78
CA ALA A 287 30.38 -9.10 4.10
C ALA A 287 29.82 -10.53 4.01
N SER A 288 30.20 -11.40 4.95
CA SER A 288 29.75 -12.79 4.93
C SER A 288 28.23 -12.87 5.16
N LEU A 289 27.54 -13.65 4.34
CA LEU A 289 26.12 -14.00 4.51
C LEU A 289 25.94 -15.41 5.13
N ARG A 290 27.06 -16.08 5.48
CA ARG A 290 27.04 -17.40 6.11
C ARG A 290 26.49 -17.27 7.52
N TYR A 291 25.52 -18.12 7.86
CA TYR A 291 24.80 -18.07 9.14
C TYR A 291 25.71 -17.88 10.36
N HIS A 292 26.72 -18.73 10.55
CA HIS A 292 27.62 -18.66 11.70
C HIS A 292 28.51 -17.40 11.74
N LYS A 293 28.89 -16.85 10.58
CA LYS A 293 29.66 -15.60 10.51
C LYS A 293 28.78 -14.41 10.84
N VAL A 294 27.57 -14.38 10.29
CA VAL A 294 26.57 -13.37 10.65
C VAL A 294 26.30 -13.43 12.14
N ALA A 295 26.06 -14.61 12.73
CA ALA A 295 25.77 -14.78 14.16
C ALA A 295 26.86 -14.22 15.08
N SER A 296 28.12 -14.31 14.67
CA SER A 296 29.28 -13.82 15.45
C SER A 296 29.45 -12.29 15.45
N GLU A 297 28.71 -11.58 14.59
CA GLU A 297 28.80 -10.13 14.47
C GLU A 297 27.86 -9.39 15.44
N LYS A 298 28.16 -8.11 15.66
CA LYS A 298 27.29 -7.22 16.43
C LYS A 298 25.90 -7.16 15.78
N TRP A 299 24.87 -7.50 16.55
CA TRP A 299 23.48 -7.62 16.10
C TRP A 299 23.20 -8.70 15.05
N GLY A 300 24.17 -9.59 14.82
CA GLY A 300 24.05 -10.72 13.91
C GLY A 300 22.98 -11.72 14.31
N GLN A 301 22.98 -12.16 15.57
CA GLN A 301 21.97 -13.09 16.08
C GLN A 301 20.54 -12.51 16.02
N PRO A 302 20.28 -11.26 16.46
CA PRO A 302 18.98 -10.62 16.24
C PRO A 302 18.54 -10.52 14.76
N LEU A 303 19.46 -10.21 13.83
CA LEU A 303 19.16 -10.17 12.39
C LEU A 303 18.74 -11.55 11.87
N LEU A 304 19.45 -12.61 12.26
CA LEU A 304 19.13 -13.98 11.86
C LEU A 304 17.77 -14.43 12.41
N ASN A 305 17.49 -14.10 13.67
CA ASN A 305 16.21 -14.42 14.31
C ASN A 305 15.06 -13.68 13.60
N GLN A 306 15.23 -12.40 13.28
CA GLN A 306 14.21 -11.61 12.60
C GLN A 306 13.99 -12.08 11.15
N GLY A 307 15.06 -12.39 10.42
CA GLY A 307 14.95 -12.99 9.09
C GLY A 307 14.24 -14.35 9.11
N THR A 308 14.48 -15.16 10.14
CA THR A 308 13.78 -16.43 10.34
C THR A 308 12.31 -16.22 10.71
N ALA A 309 11.99 -15.24 11.56
CA ALA A 309 10.61 -14.95 11.96
C ALA A 309 9.77 -14.42 10.79
N LEU A 310 10.33 -13.54 9.94
CA LEU A 310 9.61 -12.89 8.86
C LEU A 310 9.52 -13.73 7.57
N PHE A 311 10.54 -14.53 7.27
CA PHE A 311 10.64 -15.29 6.01
C PHE A 311 10.63 -16.81 6.22
N GLY A 312 10.46 -17.27 7.46
CA GLY A 312 10.51 -18.69 7.85
C GLY A 312 11.92 -19.25 8.02
N SER A 313 12.89 -18.81 7.21
CA SER A 313 14.31 -19.14 7.41
C SER A 313 15.25 -18.06 6.87
N TRP A 314 16.49 -18.02 7.38
CA TRP A 314 17.54 -17.17 6.81
C TRP A 314 17.81 -17.48 5.33
N GLY A 315 17.66 -18.74 4.91
CA GLY A 315 17.79 -19.11 3.50
C GLY A 315 16.71 -18.49 2.63
N GLU A 316 15.45 -18.53 3.06
CA GLU A 316 14.34 -17.88 2.35
C GLU A 316 14.50 -16.36 2.28
N ALA A 317 15.01 -15.73 3.34
CA ALA A 317 15.33 -14.30 3.33
C ALA A 317 16.44 -13.95 2.30
N LEU A 318 17.44 -14.82 2.12
CA LEU A 318 18.46 -14.67 1.06
C LEU A 318 17.84 -14.89 -0.33
N SER A 319 17.01 -15.91 -0.50
CA SER A 319 16.30 -16.20 -1.76
C SER A 319 15.41 -15.05 -2.20
N ALA A 320 14.71 -14.39 -1.26
CA ALA A 320 13.85 -13.23 -1.51
C ALA A 320 14.59 -12.02 -2.13
N VAL A 321 15.92 -11.98 -2.04
CA VAL A 321 16.76 -10.97 -2.68
C VAL A 321 17.64 -11.52 -3.80
N GLY A 322 17.33 -12.73 -4.29
CA GLY A 322 18.03 -13.40 -5.38
C GLY A 322 19.45 -13.83 -5.00
N ILE A 323 19.67 -14.19 -3.74
CA ILE A 323 20.96 -14.73 -3.27
C ILE A 323 20.76 -16.19 -2.95
N GLU A 324 21.43 -17.05 -3.72
CA GLU A 324 21.44 -18.50 -3.48
C GLU A 324 22.02 -18.81 -2.08
N PRO A 325 21.23 -19.42 -1.18
CA PRO A 325 21.68 -19.76 0.17
C PRO A 325 22.80 -20.79 0.11
N GLN A 326 23.98 -20.42 0.60
CA GLN A 326 25.09 -21.36 0.74
C GLN A 326 24.84 -22.26 1.96
N GLY A 327 24.25 -23.44 1.72
CA GLY A 327 24.02 -24.48 2.73
C GLY A 327 22.63 -24.49 3.39
N GLY A 328 21.56 -24.33 2.61
CA GLY A 328 20.18 -24.50 3.11
C GLY A 328 19.89 -25.91 3.62
N ARG A 329 18.95 -26.05 4.58
CA ARG A 329 18.39 -27.33 5.02
C ARG A 329 17.97 -28.09 3.76
N THR A 330 18.64 -29.20 3.49
CA THR A 330 18.27 -30.08 2.39
C THR A 330 16.88 -30.66 2.67
N LEU A 331 16.07 -30.89 1.63
CA LEU A 331 14.79 -31.63 1.75
C LEU A 331 14.93 -32.97 2.49
N TRP A 332 16.14 -33.51 2.57
CA TRP A 332 16.48 -34.74 3.26
C TRP A 332 16.51 -34.66 4.79
N ALA A 333 16.65 -33.48 5.39
CA ALA A 333 16.74 -33.36 6.85
C ALA A 333 15.47 -33.90 7.54
N ASP A 334 14.31 -33.58 6.96
CA ASP A 334 12.99 -33.96 7.49
C ASP A 334 12.28 -35.03 6.64
N ALA A 335 12.96 -35.60 5.64
CA ALA A 335 12.36 -36.57 4.73
C ALA A 335 11.87 -37.83 5.48
N SER A 336 10.68 -38.30 5.10
CA SER A 336 10.07 -39.53 5.63
C SER A 336 10.70 -40.77 5.01
N LYS A 337 10.50 -41.95 5.62
CA LYS A 337 10.91 -43.24 5.04
C LYS A 337 10.34 -43.42 3.62
N ALA A 338 9.08 -43.07 3.38
CA ALA A 338 8.44 -43.18 2.07
C ALA A 338 9.11 -42.27 1.02
N THR A 339 9.46 -41.03 1.40
CA THR A 339 10.13 -40.06 0.52
C THR A 339 11.52 -40.54 0.10
N ILE A 340 12.27 -41.14 1.03
CA ILE A 340 13.58 -41.73 0.76
C ILE A 340 13.47 -42.92 -0.21
N LEU A 341 12.52 -43.83 0.02
CA LEU A 341 12.30 -44.98 -0.87
C LEU A 341 11.87 -44.55 -2.28
N ALA A 342 11.02 -43.51 -2.38
CA ALA A 342 10.61 -42.94 -3.66
C ALA A 342 11.80 -42.36 -4.45
N GLU A 343 12.72 -41.66 -3.78
CA GLU A 343 13.93 -41.15 -4.41
C GLU A 343 14.87 -42.27 -4.87
N LEU A 344 15.08 -43.32 -4.06
CA LEU A 344 15.90 -44.46 -4.46
C LEU A 344 15.32 -45.19 -5.69
N ARG A 345 13.99 -45.36 -5.75
CA ARG A 345 13.30 -45.93 -6.92
C ARG A 345 13.37 -45.03 -8.14
N ARG A 346 13.25 -43.71 -7.94
CA ARG A 346 13.44 -42.72 -9.00
C ARG A 346 14.85 -42.82 -9.59
N ARG A 347 15.88 -42.85 -8.75
CA ARG A 347 17.28 -42.99 -9.18
C ARG A 347 17.50 -44.25 -10.02
N LYS A 348 16.92 -45.39 -9.60
CA LYS A 348 16.93 -46.63 -10.41
C LYS A 348 16.25 -46.45 -11.77
N ARG A 349 15.08 -45.82 -11.82
CA ARG A 349 14.31 -45.59 -13.06
C ARG A 349 15.06 -44.73 -14.08
N PHE A 350 15.77 -43.71 -13.59
CA PHE A 350 16.52 -42.78 -14.45
C PHE A 350 17.98 -43.18 -14.68
N GLY A 351 18.39 -44.39 -14.27
CA GLY A 351 19.77 -44.86 -14.42
C GLY A 351 20.81 -44.05 -13.63
N ALA A 352 20.38 -43.26 -12.64
CA ALA A 352 21.26 -42.48 -11.78
C ALA A 352 22.01 -43.41 -10.81
N SER A 353 23.20 -42.99 -10.38
CA SER A 353 24.01 -43.83 -9.50
C SER A 353 23.31 -44.11 -8.17
N LEU A 354 23.21 -45.39 -7.82
CA LEU A 354 22.69 -45.87 -6.54
C LEU A 354 23.82 -46.15 -5.52
N ARG A 355 25.07 -45.88 -5.90
CA ARG A 355 26.25 -46.12 -5.06
C ARG A 355 26.35 -45.03 -4.01
N ALA A 356 26.29 -45.39 -2.72
CA ALA A 356 26.31 -44.45 -1.60
C ALA A 356 27.46 -43.43 -1.67
N SER A 357 28.65 -43.87 -2.10
CA SER A 357 29.83 -43.01 -2.24
C SER A 357 29.74 -42.01 -3.39
N HIS A 358 29.05 -42.36 -4.48
CA HIS A 358 28.82 -41.46 -5.60
C HIS A 358 27.70 -40.49 -5.27
N VAL A 359 26.60 -40.99 -4.69
CA VAL A 359 25.49 -40.15 -4.21
C VAL A 359 25.99 -39.11 -3.22
N ALA A 360 26.87 -39.47 -2.27
CA ALA A 360 27.44 -38.52 -1.31
C ALA A 360 28.26 -37.37 -1.95
N LYS A 361 28.73 -37.51 -3.19
CA LYS A 361 29.46 -36.46 -3.92
C LYS A 361 28.53 -35.53 -4.71
N GLU A 362 27.26 -35.89 -4.89
CA GLU A 362 26.26 -35.08 -5.59
C GLU A 362 25.73 -33.92 -4.72
N LYS A 363 25.07 -32.95 -5.37
CA LYS A 363 24.41 -31.82 -4.71
C LYS A 363 23.37 -32.36 -3.70
N HIS A 364 23.54 -32.01 -2.42
CA HIS A 364 22.73 -32.48 -1.27
C HIS A 364 22.82 -33.98 -0.94
N GLY A 365 23.76 -34.71 -1.56
CA GLY A 365 23.88 -36.16 -1.42
C GLY A 365 24.37 -36.65 -0.05
N ARG A 366 25.21 -35.87 0.64
CA ARG A 366 25.62 -36.18 2.03
C ARG A 366 24.42 -36.19 2.97
N ALA A 367 23.54 -35.20 2.86
CA ALA A 367 22.35 -35.12 3.72
C ALA A 367 21.35 -36.25 3.44
N LEU A 368 21.21 -36.69 2.18
CA LEU A 368 20.44 -37.88 1.84
C LEU A 368 21.03 -39.14 2.50
N ARG A 369 22.36 -39.31 2.43
CA ARG A 369 23.06 -40.43 3.05
C ARG A 369 22.89 -40.46 4.58
N ASP A 370 23.05 -39.32 5.22
CA ASP A 370 22.95 -39.21 6.67
C ASP A 370 21.50 -39.49 7.14
N ARG A 371 20.50 -39.03 6.38
CA ARG A 371 19.09 -39.36 6.66
C ARG A 371 18.78 -40.84 6.44
N VAL A 372 19.32 -41.45 5.39
CA VAL A 372 19.19 -42.89 5.14
C VAL A 372 19.78 -43.69 6.29
N ALA A 373 20.95 -43.32 6.79
CA ALA A 373 21.57 -43.95 7.95
C ALA A 373 20.69 -43.82 9.20
N ALA A 374 20.11 -42.64 9.44
CA ALA A 374 19.24 -42.40 10.59
C ALA A 374 17.91 -43.20 10.54
N LEU A 375 17.32 -43.40 9.36
CA LEU A 375 16.00 -44.03 9.22
C LEU A 375 16.03 -45.53 8.95
N PHE A 376 17.07 -46.01 8.27
CA PHE A 376 17.19 -47.40 7.79
C PHE A 376 18.46 -48.08 8.29
N GLY A 377 19.32 -47.39 9.04
CA GLY A 377 20.60 -47.88 9.56
C GLY A 377 21.69 -47.90 8.49
N THR A 378 21.46 -48.61 7.38
CA THR A 378 22.44 -48.73 6.28
C THR A 378 21.82 -48.38 4.92
N TRP A 379 22.66 -47.89 4.00
CA TRP A 379 22.25 -47.61 2.63
C TRP A 379 21.73 -48.87 1.90
N THR A 380 22.35 -50.01 2.17
CA THR A 380 21.97 -51.31 1.63
C THR A 380 20.58 -51.74 2.12
N ALA A 381 20.27 -51.54 3.41
CA ALA A 381 18.94 -51.83 3.96
C ALA A 381 17.84 -50.97 3.33
N ALA A 382 18.13 -49.70 3.06
CA ALA A 382 17.21 -48.81 2.35
C ALA A 382 16.97 -49.24 0.90
N LEU A 383 18.00 -49.74 0.19
CA LEU A 383 17.86 -50.29 -1.17
C LEU A 383 17.00 -51.56 -1.18
N HIS A 384 17.22 -52.50 -0.25
CA HIS A 384 16.38 -53.70 -0.12
C HIS A 384 14.92 -53.33 0.17
N THR A 385 14.69 -52.40 1.09
CA THR A 385 13.34 -51.92 1.43
C THR A 385 12.68 -51.20 0.23
N ALA A 386 13.49 -50.61 -0.65
CA ALA A 386 13.02 -49.98 -1.88
C ALA A 386 12.71 -51.01 -3.00
N GLY A 387 12.99 -52.30 -2.81
CA GLY A 387 12.87 -53.33 -3.86
C GLY A 387 14.00 -53.25 -4.89
N ILE A 388 15.18 -52.79 -4.46
CA ILE A 388 16.35 -52.60 -5.31
C ILE A 388 17.44 -53.53 -4.83
N GLU A 389 17.77 -54.54 -5.64
CA GLU A 389 18.92 -55.40 -5.38
C GLU A 389 20.20 -54.55 -5.43
N PRO A 390 20.98 -54.46 -4.33
CA PRO A 390 22.25 -53.77 -4.36
C PRO A 390 23.20 -54.51 -5.30
N ILE A 391 23.90 -53.76 -6.17
CA ILE A 391 24.97 -54.33 -6.98
C ILE A 391 26.06 -54.78 -6.00
N LYS A 392 26.20 -56.10 -5.80
CA LYS A 392 27.34 -56.69 -5.07
C LYS A 392 28.57 -56.49 -5.94
N GLU A 393 29.52 -55.67 -5.50
CA GLU A 393 30.89 -55.81 -5.99
C GLU A 393 31.45 -57.09 -5.37
N ASP A 394 31.82 -58.07 -6.20
CA ASP A 394 32.81 -59.05 -5.79
C ASP A 394 34.09 -58.25 -5.52
N SER A 395 34.46 -58.15 -4.24
CA SER A 395 35.78 -57.63 -3.89
C SER A 395 36.80 -58.43 -4.69
N PRO A 396 37.75 -57.79 -5.41
CA PRO A 396 38.82 -58.50 -6.09
C PRO A 396 39.66 -59.36 -5.11
N TRP A 397 39.50 -59.15 -3.80
CA TRP A 397 40.16 -59.88 -2.72
C TRP A 397 39.32 -61.02 -2.13
N LYS A 398 38.09 -61.23 -2.60
CA LYS A 398 37.19 -62.32 -2.11
C LYS A 398 37.78 -63.71 -2.37
N HIS A 399 38.62 -63.84 -3.40
CA HIS A 399 39.37 -65.05 -3.75
C HIS A 399 40.89 -64.81 -3.79
N GLY A 400 41.38 -63.68 -3.24
CA GLY A 400 42.80 -63.33 -3.25
C GLY A 400 43.59 -64.23 -2.31
N SER A 401 44.70 -64.82 -2.79
CA SER A 401 45.58 -65.59 -1.92
C SER A 401 46.22 -64.69 -0.85
N ARG A 402 46.53 -65.25 0.32
CA ARG A 402 47.21 -64.54 1.40
C ARG A 402 48.50 -63.86 0.93
N THR A 403 49.21 -64.46 -0.03
CA THR A 403 50.42 -63.91 -0.63
C THR A 403 50.15 -62.68 -1.49
N ALA A 404 49.07 -62.65 -2.28
CA ALA A 404 48.69 -61.50 -3.09
C ALA A 404 48.26 -60.30 -2.22
N ILE A 405 47.53 -60.57 -1.13
CA ILE A 405 47.10 -59.53 -0.18
C ILE A 405 48.31 -58.91 0.54
N LEU A 406 49.26 -59.74 0.99
CA LEU A 406 50.48 -59.26 1.66
C LEU A 406 51.43 -58.52 0.70
N ALA A 407 51.50 -58.92 -0.57
CA ALA A 407 52.28 -58.22 -1.58
C ALA A 407 51.72 -56.82 -1.85
N GLU A 408 50.40 -56.67 -1.92
CA GLU A 408 49.75 -55.36 -2.13
C GLU A 408 49.87 -54.45 -0.89
N ILE A 409 49.78 -55.01 0.32
CA ILE A 409 50.05 -54.23 1.55
C ILE A 409 51.49 -53.73 1.57
N ARG A 410 52.47 -54.57 1.22
CA ARG A 410 53.88 -54.17 1.13
C ARG A 410 54.14 -53.15 0.02
N ARG A 411 53.45 -53.27 -1.12
CA ARG A 411 53.51 -52.30 -2.21
C ARG A 411 53.01 -50.92 -1.74
N ARG A 412 51.92 -50.88 -0.99
CA ARG A 412 51.34 -49.64 -0.45
C ARG A 412 52.18 -49.02 0.68
N ASP A 413 52.79 -49.85 1.52
CA ASP A 413 53.74 -49.40 2.55
C ASP A 413 55.01 -48.81 1.91
N GLY A 414 55.57 -49.47 0.89
CA GLY A 414 56.71 -48.96 0.10
C GLY A 414 56.39 -47.71 -0.72
N ALA A 415 55.13 -47.50 -1.10
CA ALA A 415 54.65 -46.30 -1.78
C ALA A 415 54.26 -45.15 -0.83
N GLY A 416 54.34 -45.36 0.49
CA GLY A 416 53.96 -44.35 1.50
C GLY A 416 52.46 -44.06 1.58
N GLU A 417 51.62 -44.93 1.03
CA GLU A 417 50.16 -44.76 0.96
C GLU A 417 49.44 -45.22 2.25
N ILE A 418 50.16 -45.80 3.21
CA ILE A 418 49.62 -46.20 4.51
C ILE A 418 49.95 -45.09 5.52
N ALA A 419 48.94 -44.32 5.91
CA ALA A 419 49.06 -43.35 6.99
C ALA A 419 49.43 -44.10 8.29
N ARG A 420 50.62 -43.82 8.82
CA ARG A 420 50.97 -44.18 10.21
C ARG A 420 50.23 -43.23 11.11
N ASP A 421 49.06 -43.63 11.60
CA ASP A 421 48.35 -42.86 12.60
C ASP A 421 49.18 -42.81 13.89
N ASN A 422 49.66 -41.60 14.16
CA ASN A 422 50.21 -41.11 15.41
C ASN A 422 49.11 -41.22 16.49
N THR A 423 49.10 -42.29 17.28
CA THR A 423 48.41 -42.28 18.57
C THR A 423 49.28 -41.51 19.56
N GLY A 424 48.79 -40.31 19.93
CA GLY A 424 49.49 -39.36 20.76
C GLY A 424 49.84 -39.87 22.17
N GLY A 425 51.01 -39.44 22.64
CA GLY A 425 51.16 -39.04 24.04
C GLY A 425 50.26 -37.83 24.33
N ALA A 426 49.93 -37.48 25.56
CA ALA A 426 50.33 -37.97 26.87
C ALA A 426 49.27 -37.47 27.87
N ASN A 427 49.04 -38.17 28.98
CA ASN A 427 48.77 -37.48 30.25
C ASN A 427 49.04 -38.41 31.44
N GLU A 428 50.27 -38.34 31.94
CA GLU A 428 50.59 -38.61 33.35
C GLU A 428 50.69 -37.27 34.09
N MET A 429 50.09 -37.24 35.28
CA MET A 429 50.19 -36.32 36.44
C MET A 429 48.76 -36.03 36.94
N GLY A 430 48.30 -36.42 38.12
CA GLY A 430 49.01 -36.69 39.38
C GLY A 430 48.58 -35.64 40.42
N ARG A 431 47.84 -36.09 41.46
CA ARG A 431 47.53 -35.49 42.80
C ARG A 431 46.02 -35.59 43.10
N ALA A 432 45.60 -36.56 43.91
CA ALA A 432 45.63 -36.63 45.38
C ALA A 432 44.33 -36.07 46.00
N VAL A 433 43.63 -36.90 46.78
CA VAL A 433 43.25 -36.70 48.19
C VAL A 433 42.18 -37.75 48.58
N ASN A 434 42.51 -38.49 49.65
CA ASN A 434 41.75 -39.44 50.46
C ASN A 434 41.34 -40.80 49.88
#